data_AF-A0A9D9T6A3-F1
#
_entry.id   AF-A0A9D9T6A3-F1
#
_cell.length_a   1.000
_cell.length_b   1.000
_cell.length_c   1.000
_cell.angle_alpha   90.00
_cell.angle_beta   90.00
_cell.angle_gamma   90.00
#
_symmetry.space_group_name_H-M   'P 1'
#
loop_
_entity.id
_entity.type
_entity.pdbx_description
1 polymer ?
#
loop_
_entity_poly.entity_id
_entity_poly.type
_entity_poly.pdbx_seq_one_letter_code
_entity_poly.pdbx_strand_id
1 'polypeptide(L)' 'MTTFTIHTEDKAHLNAVKAVLKALNVKFEISKDDKPYNPEFVAKIIKSKKEIATGKTTRINIDKLDEFLGI' A
#
# COMPACT_ATOMS: atom_id res chain seq x y z
N MET A 1 -20.36 13.92 4.05
CA MET A 1 -20.18 13.14 2.82
C MET A 1 -20.21 11.68 3.21
N THR A 2 -21.08 10.88 2.60
CA THR A 2 -21.26 9.46 2.96
C THR A 2 -20.64 8.61 1.86
N THR A 3 -19.62 7.83 2.20
CA THR A 3 -18.87 7.01 1.25
C THR A 3 -19.30 5.56 1.38
N PHE A 4 -19.66 4.93 0.26
CA PHE A 4 -19.98 3.51 0.19
C PHE A 4 -18.90 2.78 -0.61
N THR A 5 -18.26 1.79 0.01
CA THR A 5 -17.24 0.95 -0.61
C THR A 5 -17.82 -0.44 -0.85
N ILE A 6 -17.75 -0.94 -2.08
CA ILE A 6 -18.28 -2.25 -2.47
C ILE A 6 -17.10 -3.18 -2.76
N HIS A 7 -16.92 -4.21 -1.95
CA HIS A 7 -15.92 -5.25 -2.17
C HIS A 7 -16.52 -6.36 -3.02
N THR A 8 -16.06 -6.51 -4.26
CA THR A 8 -16.46 -7.60 -5.16
C THR A 8 -15.29 -8.55 -5.38
N GLU A 9 -15.51 -9.84 -5.13
CA GLU A 9 -14.48 -10.88 -5.28
C GLU A 9 -14.25 -11.29 -6.76
N ASP A 10 -15.22 -10.99 -7.64
CA ASP A 10 -15.20 -11.43 -9.03
C ASP A 10 -15.46 -10.29 -10.04
N LYS A 11 -14.82 -10.40 -11.21
CA LYS A 11 -14.86 -9.39 -12.28
C LYS A 11 -16.23 -9.25 -12.95
N ALA A 12 -17.04 -10.31 -12.99
CA ALA A 12 -18.39 -10.26 -13.56
C ALA A 12 -19.32 -9.43 -12.67
N HIS A 13 -19.22 -9.57 -11.35
CA HIS A 13 -19.98 -8.77 -10.39
C HIS A 13 -19.64 -7.28 -10.50
N LEU A 14 -18.37 -6.93 -10.71
CA LEU A 14 -17.95 -5.53 -10.92
C LEU A 14 -18.64 -4.91 -12.14
N ASN A 15 -18.77 -5.65 -13.23
CA ASN A 15 -19.39 -5.13 -14.46
C ASN A 15 -20.90 -4.91 -14.29
N ALA A 16 -21.58 -5.79 -13.55
CA ALA A 16 -23.00 -5.64 -13.22
C ALA A 16 -23.23 -4.39 -12.34
N VAL A 17 -22.44 -4.22 -11.27
CA VAL A 17 -22.51 -3.03 -10.39
C VAL A 17 -22.24 -1.75 -11.17
N LYS A 18 -21.24 -1.76 -12.06
CA LYS A 18 -20.91 -0.63 -12.93
C LYS A 18 -22.07 -0.24 -13.84
N ALA A 19 -22.79 -1.22 -14.40
CA ALA A 19 -23.94 -0.98 -15.26
C ALA A 19 -25.09 -0.32 -14.48
N VAL A 20 -25.37 -0.80 -13.27
CA VAL A 20 -26.39 -0.21 -12.39
C VAL A 20 -26.03 1.22 -12.00
N LEU A 21 -24.80 1.47 -11.54
CA LEU A 21 -24.35 2.82 -11.16
C LEU A 21 -24.41 3.81 -12.34
N LYS A 22 -24.08 3.35 -13.55
CA LYS A 22 -24.17 4.15 -14.78
C LYS A 22 -25.62 4.44 -15.15
N ALA A 23 -26.53 3.47 -14.99
CA ALA A 23 -27.97 3.67 -15.21
C ALA A 23 -28.58 4.67 -14.21
N LEU A 24 -28.08 4.69 -12.98
CA LEU A 24 -28.45 5.65 -11.94
C LEU A 24 -27.78 7.03 -12.12
N ASN A 25 -26.96 7.19 -13.17
CA ASN A 25 -26.22 8.42 -13.48
C ASN A 25 -25.32 8.89 -12.31
N VAL A 26 -24.83 7.95 -11.51
CA VAL A 26 -23.95 8.21 -10.36
C VAL A 26 -22.51 8.23 -10.86
N LYS A 27 -21.77 9.28 -10.50
CA LYS A 27 -20.31 9.31 -10.70
C LYS A 27 -19.66 8.38 -9.68
N PHE A 28 -18.86 7.44 -10.15
CA PHE A 28 -18.12 6.49 -9.31
C PHE A 28 -16.65 6.45 -9.73
N GLU A 29 -15.79 6.12 -8.78
CA GLU A 29 -14.37 5.92 -8.99
C GLU A 29 -14.02 4.47 -8.72
N ILE A 30 -13.21 3.87 -9.59
CA ILE A 30 -12.70 2.51 -9.39
C ILE A 30 -11.26 2.66 -8.89
N SER A 31 -11.07 2.55 -7.58
CA SER A 31 -9.75 2.45 -6.98
C SER A 31 -9.14 1.10 -7.37
N LYS A 32 -8.33 1.08 -8.44
CA LYS A 32 -7.62 -0.12 -8.90
C LYS A 32 -6.32 -0.39 -8.15
N ASP A 33 -5.91 0.52 -7.28
CA ASP A 33 -4.65 0.39 -6.55
C ASP A 33 -4.94 0.17 -5.07
N ASP A 34 -5.27 -1.08 -4.73
CA ASP A 34 -5.02 -1.61 -3.40
C ASP A 34 -3.59 -2.17 -3.36
N LYS A 35 -2.61 -1.36 -3.78
CA LYS A 35 -1.26 -1.48 -3.23
C LYS A 35 -1.21 -0.46 -2.11
N PRO A 36 -1.56 -0.84 -0.87
CA PRO A 36 -1.55 0.09 0.27
C PRO A 36 -0.16 0.72 0.50
N TYR A 37 0.89 0.17 -0.14
CA TYR A 37 2.26 0.63 -0.05
C TYR A 37 2.86 0.86 -1.44
N ASN A 38 3.63 1.96 -1.55
CA ASN A 38 4.45 2.25 -2.73
C ASN A 38 5.37 1.04 -3.04
N PRO A 39 5.43 0.55 -4.28
CA PRO A 39 6.29 -0.58 -4.66
C PRO A 39 7.77 -0.39 -4.29
N GLU A 40 8.29 0.83 -4.34
CA GLU A 40 9.67 1.13 -3.92
C GLU A 40 9.88 0.92 -2.42
N PHE A 41 8.87 1.27 -1.62
CA PHE A 41 8.88 1.01 -0.18
C PHE A 41 8.88 -0.49 0.10
N VAL A 42 8.04 -1.26 -0.58
CA VAL A 42 8.00 -2.72 -0.46
C VAL A 42 9.36 -3.34 -0.83
N ALA A 43 9.97 -2.89 -1.93
CA ALA A 43 11.29 -3.35 -2.35
C ALA A 43 12.38 -3.06 -1.31
N LYS A 44 12.37 -1.86 -0.69
CA LYS A 44 13.29 -1.49 0.38
C LYS A 44 13.14 -2.38 1.61
N ILE A 45 11.91 -2.69 2.01
CA ILE A 45 11.65 -3.59 3.15
C ILE A 45 12.14 -5.01 2.86
N ILE A 46 11.87 -5.54 1.66
CA ILE A 46 12.35 -6.88 1.26
C ILE A 46 13.89 -6.93 1.29
N LYS A 47 14.55 -5.91 0.74
CA LYS A 47 16.01 -5.79 0.78
C LYS A 47 16.53 -5.75 2.22
N SER A 48 15.90 -4.94 3.08
CA SER A 48 16.28 -4.82 4.49
C SER A 48 16.14 -6.15 5.22
N LYS A 49 15.05 -6.91 5.00
CA LYS A 49 14.87 -8.26 5.56
C LYS A 49 15.99 -9.22 5.14
N LYS A 50 16.42 -9.16 3.88
CA LYS A 50 17.54 -9.97 3.39
C LYS A 50 18.86 -9.58 4.05
N GLU A 51 19.13 -8.28 4.17
CA GLU A 51 20.34 -7.77 4.83
C GLU A 51 20.41 -8.18 6.30
N ILE A 52 19.27 -8.17 7.01
CA ILE A 52 19.14 -8.69 8.38
C ILE A 52 19.47 -10.19 8.44
N ALA A 53 18.89 -10.99 7.54
CA ALA A 53 19.14 -12.43 7.50
C ALA A 53 20.61 -12.78 7.20
N THR A 54 21.30 -11.94 6.42
CA THR A 54 22.73 -12.11 6.10
C THR A 54 23.67 -11.46 7.11
N GLY A 55 23.16 -10.91 8.23
CA GLY A 55 23.96 -10.27 9.27
C GLY A 55 24.54 -8.90 8.89
N LYS A 56 24.07 -8.29 7.80
CA LYS A 56 24.51 -6.98 7.32
C LYS A 56 23.69 -5.87 7.98
N THR A 57 23.78 -5.80 9.31
CA THR A 57 23.04 -4.84 10.15
C THR A 57 23.99 -4.06 11.04
N THR A 58 23.75 -2.75 11.17
CA THR A 58 24.46 -1.91 12.14
C THR A 58 23.55 -1.71 13.35
N ARG A 59 23.98 -2.18 14.52
CA ARG A 59 23.31 -1.88 15.79
C ARG A 59 23.88 -0.59 16.34
N ILE A 60 23.01 0.37 16.65
CA ILE A 60 23.37 1.68 17.16
C ILE A 60 22.60 1.88 18.46
N ASN A 61 23.25 2.42 19.48
CA ASN A 61 22.55 2.82 20.69
C ASN A 61 21.81 4.14 20.44
N ILE A 62 20.59 4.26 20.97
CA ILE A 62 19.73 5.44 20.78
C ILE A 62 20.44 6.72 21.25
N ASP A 63 21.19 6.64 22.35
CA ASP A 63 21.97 7.76 22.90
C ASP A 63 23.08 8.27 21.94
N LYS A 64 23.46 7.47 20.94
CA LYS A 64 24.51 7.80 19.96
C LYS A 64 23.96 7.98 18.54
N LEU A 65 22.64 8.09 18.40
CA LEU A 65 22.01 8.19 17.09
C LEU A 65 22.37 9.49 16.37
N ASP A 66 22.47 10.61 17.10
CA ASP A 66 22.81 11.93 16.58
C ASP A 66 24.22 11.95 15.96
N GLU A 67 25.21 11.48 16.74
CA GLU A 67 26.61 11.33 16.30
C GLU A 67 26.74 10.40 15.08
N PHE A 68 25.93 9.35 15.02
CA PHE A 68 25.92 8.42 13.88
C PHE A 68 25.31 9.03 12.61
N LEU A 69 24.27 9.86 12.76
CA LEU A 69 23.59 10.51 11.64
C LEU A 69 24.28 11.81 11.20
N GLY A 70 25.22 12.33 12.00
CA GLY A 70 25.98 13.54 11.70
C GLY A 70 25.09 14.79 11.66
N ILE A 71 24.03 14.79 12.46
CA ILE A 71 23.08 15.90 12.62
C ILE A 71 23.27 16.57 13.99
#